data_AF-A0A7S0W2J8-F1
#
_entry.id   AF-A0A7S0W2J8-F1
#
_cell.length_a   1.000
_cell.length_b   1.000
_cell.length_c   1.000
_cell.angle_alpha   90.00
_cell.angle_beta   90.00
_cell.angle_gamma   90.00
#
_symmetry.space_group_name_H-M   'P 1'
#
loop_
_entity.id
_entity.type
_entity.pdbx_description
1 polymer ?
#
loop_
_entity_poly.entity_id
_entity_poly.type
_entity_poly.pdbx_seq_one_letter_code
_entity_poly.pdbx_strand_id
1 'polypeptide(L)'
;VGAFVMRGAGCTINDMWDRDIDRLVERTRVRPIASGAISRERALVFLAAQLTAGLGVLVSLNTYSIVLGACSMALVVVYPLMKRFTHWPQLVLGLTFNWGALLGA
;
A
#
# COMPACT_ATOMS: atom_id res chain seq x y z
N VAL A 1 -2.67 -14.22 -5.29
CA VAL A 1 -3.24 -13.13 -6.12
C VAL A 1 -3.48 -11.86 -5.30
N GLY A 2 -4.26 -11.88 -4.22
CA GLY A 2 -4.53 -10.69 -3.39
C GLY A 2 -3.27 -9.97 -2.88
N ALA A 3 -2.28 -10.72 -2.35
CA ALA A 3 -1.01 -10.15 -1.90
C ALA A 3 -0.22 -9.43 -3.00
N PHE A 4 -0.25 -9.94 -4.23
CA PHE A 4 0.42 -9.32 -5.38
C PHE A 4 -0.22 -7.98 -5.73
N VAL A 5 -1.56 -7.96 -5.83
CA VAL A 5 -2.34 -6.74 -6.10
C VAL A 5 -2.12 -5.71 -4.99
N MET A 6 -2.11 -6.14 -3.72
CA MET A 6 -1.97 -5.22 -2.59
C MET A 6 -0.56 -4.68 -2.42
N ARG A 7 0.48 -5.47 -2.74
CA ARG A 7 1.83 -4.95 -2.85
C ARG A 7 1.95 -3.90 -3.94
N GLY A 8 1.31 -4.13 -5.09
CA GLY A 8 1.21 -3.15 -6.18
C GLY A 8 0.60 -1.83 -5.72
N ALA A 9 -0.55 -1.87 -5.04
CA ALA A 9 -1.21 -0.69 -4.48
C ALA A 9 -0.32 0.06 -3.47
N GLY A 10 0.37 -0.67 -2.59
CA GLY A 10 1.32 -0.08 -1.64
C GLY A 10 2.47 0.65 -2.34
N CYS A 11 3.03 0.07 -3.41
CA CYS A 11 4.04 0.73 -4.22
C CYS A 11 3.51 1.99 -4.92
N THR A 12 2.29 1.94 -5.49
CA THR A 12 1.66 3.11 -6.11
C THR A 12 1.47 4.25 -5.10
N ILE A 13 0.99 3.94 -3.89
CA ILE A 13 0.83 4.93 -2.81
C ILE A 13 2.18 5.54 -2.42
N ASN A 14 3.22 4.71 -2.25
CA ASN A 14 4.55 5.20 -1.90
C ASN A 14 5.11 6.12 -3.00
N ASP A 15 5.06 5.72 -4.27
CA ASP A 15 5.55 6.56 -5.38
C ASP A 15 4.75 7.87 -5.51
N MET A 16 3.47 7.87 -5.15
CA MET A 16 2.65 9.10 -5.09
C MET A 16 3.04 10.02 -3.94
N TRP A 17 3.35 9.47 -2.76
CA TRP A 17 3.72 10.26 -1.57
C TRP A 17 5.16 10.76 -1.64
N ASP A 18 6.07 9.93 -2.15
CA ASP A 18 7.49 10.21 -2.19
C ASP A 18 7.88 11.03 -3.43
N ARG A 19 6.95 11.30 -4.36
CA ARG A 19 7.17 12.02 -5.62
C ARG A 19 8.07 13.25 -5.51
N ASP A 20 7.80 14.12 -4.56
CA ASP A 20 8.50 15.41 -4.43
C ASP A 20 9.95 15.21 -3.93
N ILE A 21 10.18 14.18 -3.10
CA ILE A 21 11.50 13.77 -2.62
C ILE A 21 12.24 13.00 -3.72
N ASP A 22 11.56 12.06 -4.37
CA ASP A 22 12.09 11.20 -5.41
C ASP A 22 12.63 12.04 -6.59
N ARG A 23 12.03 13.20 -6.88
CA ARG A 23 12.47 14.14 -7.90
C ARG A 23 13.81 14.83 -7.59
N LEU A 24 14.16 14.97 -6.30
CA LEU A 24 15.39 15.61 -5.84
C LEU A 24 16.58 14.65 -5.78
N VAL A 25 16.34 13.34 -5.89
CA VAL A 25 17.36 12.30 -5.75
C VAL A 25 17.66 11.66 -7.11
N GLU A 26 18.92 11.74 -7.55
CA GLU A 26 19.34 11.29 -8.90
C GLU A 26 18.89 9.86 -9.23
N ARG A 27 18.95 8.96 -8.24
CA ARG A 27 18.55 7.55 -8.39
C ARG A 27 17.05 7.35 -8.67
N THR A 28 16.20 8.15 -8.05
CA THR A 28 14.73 7.96 -8.04
C THR A 28 14.00 8.97 -8.91
N ARG A 29 14.70 9.97 -9.45
CA ARG A 29 14.14 11.00 -10.33
C ARG A 29 13.51 10.44 -11.60
N VAL A 30 13.96 9.27 -12.04
CA VAL A 30 13.43 8.56 -13.22
C VAL A 30 12.12 7.79 -12.96
N ARG A 31 11.65 7.72 -11.71
CA ARG A 31 10.40 7.02 -11.39
C ARG A 31 9.22 7.62 -12.17
N PRO A 32 8.23 6.82 -12.60
CA PRO A 32 7.19 7.29 -13.52
C PRO A 32 6.38 8.48 -13.01
N ILE A 33 6.10 8.53 -11.69
CA ILE A 33 5.35 9.62 -11.06
C ILE A 33 6.26 10.83 -10.77
N ALA A 34 7.51 10.60 -10.35
CA ALA A 34 8.48 11.67 -10.04
C ALA A 34 9.01 12.40 -11.29
N SER A 35 9.21 11.66 -12.39
CA SER A 35 9.61 12.19 -13.69
C SER A 35 8.47 12.93 -14.40
N GLY A 36 7.22 12.69 -14.00
CA GLY A 36 6.02 13.25 -14.65
C GLY A 36 5.54 12.46 -15.87
N ALA A 37 6.12 11.26 -16.13
CA ALA A 37 5.65 10.37 -17.20
C ALA A 37 4.20 9.89 -16.97
N ILE A 38 3.75 9.81 -15.71
CA ILE A 38 2.38 9.49 -15.32
C ILE A 38 1.81 10.66 -14.50
N SER A 39 0.63 11.16 -14.89
CA SER A 39 -0.07 12.20 -14.12
C SER A 39 -0.63 11.65 -12.81
N ARG A 40 -0.82 12.53 -11.82
CA ARG A 40 -1.33 12.13 -10.50
C ARG A 40 -2.73 11.51 -10.58
N GLU A 41 -3.55 11.98 -11.50
CA GLU A 41 -4.89 11.48 -11.78
C GLU A 41 -4.84 10.06 -12.34
N ARG A 42 -3.91 9.78 -13.27
CA ARG A 42 -3.71 8.43 -13.81
C ARG A 42 -3.19 7.47 -12.74
N ALA A 43 -2.28 7.92 -11.88
CA ALA A 43 -1.82 7.13 -10.75
C ALA A 43 -2.96 6.82 -9.76
N LEU A 44 -3.86 7.77 -9.50
CA LEU A 44 -5.06 7.57 -8.69
C LEU A 44 -6.02 6.55 -9.32
N VAL A 45 -6.27 6.63 -10.63
CA VAL A 45 -7.09 5.64 -11.35
C VAL A 45 -6.48 4.25 -11.27
N PHE A 46 -5.16 4.13 -11.43
CA PHE A 46 -4.45 2.87 -11.31
C PHE A 46 -4.53 2.30 -9.89
N LEU A 47 -4.35 3.15 -8.87
CA LEU A 47 -4.54 2.78 -7.48
C LEU A 47 -5.97 2.30 -7.21
N ALA A 48 -6.98 3.02 -7.70
CA ALA A 48 -8.38 2.63 -7.56
C ALA A 48 -8.67 1.28 -8.22
N ALA A 49 -8.08 1.01 -9.40
CA ALA A 49 -8.19 -0.29 -10.07
C ALA A 49 -7.54 -1.41 -9.24
N GLN A 50 -6.35 -1.18 -8.68
CA GLN A 50 -5.68 -2.14 -7.79
C GLN A 50 -6.49 -2.41 -6.52
N LEU A 51 -7.04 -1.38 -5.89
CA LEU A 51 -7.88 -1.52 -4.69
C LEU A 51 -9.18 -2.26 -5.00
N THR A 52 -9.80 -1.98 -6.15
CA THR A 52 -11.02 -2.67 -6.59
C THR A 52 -10.75 -4.14 -6.86
N ALA A 53 -9.65 -4.46 -7.54
CA ALA A 53 -9.24 -5.85 -7.75
C ALA A 53 -8.91 -6.56 -6.43
N GLY A 54 -8.23 -5.88 -5.50
CA GLY A 54 -7.93 -6.39 -4.16
C GLY A 54 -9.20 -6.68 -3.37
N LEU A 55 -10.19 -5.78 -3.43
CA LEU A 55 -11.50 -5.96 -2.81
C LEU A 55 -12.27 -7.12 -3.43
N GLY A 56 -12.24 -7.26 -4.76
CA GLY A 56 -12.87 -8.40 -5.45
C GLY A 56 -12.30 -9.74 -5.01
N VAL A 57 -10.97 -9.81 -4.81
CA VAL A 57 -10.32 -10.99 -4.23
C VAL A 57 -10.77 -11.19 -2.78
N LEU A 58 -10.81 -10.14 -1.96
CA LEU A 58 -11.19 -10.23 -0.54
C LEU A 58 -12.62 -10.75 -0.36
N VAL A 59 -13.59 -10.21 -1.11
CA VAL A 59 -15.00 -10.62 -1.04
C VAL A 59 -15.23 -12.03 -1.60
N SER A 60 -14.31 -12.52 -2.44
CA SER A 60 -14.33 -13.92 -2.91
C SER A 60 -13.81 -14.92 -1.86
N LEU A 61 -13.31 -14.46 -0.71
CA LEU A 61 -12.87 -15.32 0.40
C LEU A 61 -14.00 -15.53 1.43
N ASN A 62 -13.73 -16.40 2.41
CA ASN A 62 -14.66 -16.65 3.50
C ASN A 62 -14.84 -15.42 4.42
N THR A 63 -15.93 -15.38 5.18
CA THR A 63 -16.26 -14.26 6.10
C THR A 63 -15.14 -13.99 7.11
N TYR A 64 -14.42 -15.02 7.55
CA TYR A 64 -13.27 -14.88 8.45
C TYR A 64 -12.16 -14.04 7.79
N SER A 65 -11.74 -14.37 6.57
CA SER A 65 -10.74 -13.62 5.81
C SER A 65 -11.21 -12.21 5.47
N ILE A 66 -12.50 -12.00 5.23
CA ILE A 66 -13.07 -10.66 4.99
C ILE A 66 -12.92 -9.79 6.24
N VAL A 67 -13.35 -10.28 7.40
CA VAL A 67 -13.26 -9.55 8.68
C VAL A 67 -11.80 -9.28 9.02
N LEU A 68 -10.95 -10.31 8.92
CA LEU A 68 -9.53 -10.20 9.23
C LEU A 68 -8.80 -9.23 8.28
N GLY A 69 -9.14 -9.25 6.99
CA GLY A 69 -8.64 -8.31 6.00
C GLY A 69 -9.11 -6.88 6.26
N ALA A 70 -10.37 -6.69 6.64
CA ALA A 70 -10.91 -5.38 7.03
C ALA A 70 -10.20 -4.84 8.28
N CYS A 71 -9.94 -5.67 9.29
CA CYS A 71 -9.18 -5.28 10.48
C CYS A 71 -7.74 -4.86 10.14
N SER A 72 -7.12 -5.47 9.12
CA SER A 72 -5.76 -5.13 8.67
C SER A 72 -5.64 -3.68 8.19
N MET A 73 -6.73 -3.10 7.66
CA MET A 73 -6.74 -1.71 7.18
C MET A 73 -6.41 -0.71 8.29
N ALA A 74 -6.76 -1.01 9.55
CA ALA A 74 -6.37 -0.17 10.67
C ALA A 74 -4.84 -0.09 10.81
N LEU A 75 -4.12 -1.22 10.71
CA LEU A 75 -2.66 -1.26 10.78
C LEU A 75 -2.02 -0.54 9.58
N VAL A 76 -2.60 -0.69 8.39
CA VAL A 76 -2.14 -0.01 7.17
C VAL A 76 -2.24 1.52 7.31
N VAL A 77 -3.30 2.05 7.93
CA VAL A 77 -3.47 3.48 8.18
C VAL A 77 -2.59 3.97 9.34
N VAL A 78 -2.43 3.16 10.39
CA VAL A 78 -1.62 3.51 11.57
C VAL A 78 -0.14 3.57 11.21
N TYR A 79 0.38 2.69 10.34
CA TYR A 79 1.81 2.68 9.97
C TYR A 79 2.36 4.05 9.49
N PRO A 80 1.77 4.74 8.49
CA PRO A 80 2.22 6.06 8.07
C PRO A 80 2.11 7.12 9.18
N LEU A 81 1.11 7.03 10.06
CA LEU A 81 0.97 7.93 11.20
C LEU A 81 2.08 7.68 12.23
N MET A 82 2.45 6.42 12.48
CA MET A 82 3.52 6.06 13.41
C MET A 82 4.89 6.54 12.96
N LYS A 83 5.12 6.72 11.65
CA LYS A 83 6.31 7.40 11.12
C LYS A 83 6.40 8.87 11.54
N ARG A 84 5.28 9.51 11.91
CA ARG A 84 5.21 10.92 12.32
C ARG A 84 5.27 11.12 13.83
N PHE A 85 4.79 10.15 14.61
CA PHE A 85 4.71 10.26 16.08
C PHE A 85 5.77 9.45 16.82
N THR A 86 6.39 8.45 16.18
CA THR A 86 7.30 7.51 16.85
C THR A 86 8.58 7.32 16.06
N HIS A 87 9.68 7.01 16.74
CA HIS A 87 10.93 6.60 16.09
C HIS A 87 10.93 5.11 15.70
N TRP A 88 9.89 4.34 16.06
CA TRP A 88 9.83 2.89 15.88
C TRP A 88 8.69 2.44 14.94
N PRO A 89 8.52 3.05 13.74
CA PRO A 89 7.49 2.64 12.80
C PRO A 89 7.68 1.19 12.30
N GLN A 90 8.88 0.64 12.47
CA GLN A 90 9.25 -0.71 12.05
C GLN A 90 8.55 -1.81 12.85
N LEU A 91 8.18 -1.55 14.10
CA LEU A 91 7.37 -2.49 14.88
C LEU A 91 5.98 -2.64 14.25
N VAL A 92 5.37 -1.53 13.87
CA VAL A 92 4.06 -1.51 13.23
C VAL A 92 4.15 -2.11 11.83
N LEU A 93 5.21 -1.80 11.07
CA LEU A 93 5.48 -2.41 9.77
C LEU A 93 5.57 -3.95 9.86
N GLY A 94 6.28 -4.46 10.88
CA GLY A 94 6.40 -5.90 11.13
C GLY A 94 5.05 -6.56 11.43
N LEU A 95 4.18 -5.87 12.18
CA LEU A 95 2.80 -6.34 12.43
C LEU A 95 1.97 -6.35 11.14
N THR A 96 2.07 -5.31 10.32
CA THR A 96 1.34 -5.23 9.04
C THR A 96 1.76 -6.33 8.06
N PHE A 97 3.06 -6.67 7.99
CA PHE A 97 3.55 -7.77 7.16
C PHE A 97 3.14 -9.15 7.68
N ASN A 98 3.19 -9.37 9.00
CA ASN A 98 2.78 -10.65 9.59
C ASN A 98 1.27 -10.86 9.59
N TRP A 99 0.46 -9.81 9.50
CA TRP A 99 -1.00 -9.93 9.41
C TRP A 99 -1.44 -10.77 8.20
N GLY A 100 -0.68 -10.72 7.10
CA GLY A 100 -0.92 -11.57 5.92
C GLY A 100 -0.76 -13.07 6.19
N ALA A 101 0.05 -13.47 7.18
CA ALA A 101 0.20 -14.87 7.57
C ALA A 101 -1.10 -15.44 8.16
N LEU A 102 -1.88 -14.61 8.87
CA LEU A 102 -3.16 -14.99 9.45
C LEU A 102 -4.27 -15.18 8.39
N LEU A 103 -4.09 -14.63 7.18
CA LEU A 103 -5.01 -14.80 6.05
C LEU A 103 -4.73 -16.06 5.22
N GLY A 104 -3.53 -16.64 5.35
CA GLY A 104 -3.10 -17.84 4.60
C GLY A 104 -3.02 -19.12 5.45
N ALA A 105 -3.29 -19.03 6.75
CA ALA A 105 -3.44 -20.14 7.67
C ALA A 105 -4.91 -20.57 7.78
#